data_AF-A0A2E5XKV7-F1
#
_entry.id   AF-A0A2E5XKV7-F1
#
_cell.length_a   1.000
_cell.length_b   1.000
_cell.length_c   1.000
_cell.angle_alpha   90.00
_cell.angle_beta   90.00
_cell.angle_gamma   90.00
#
_symmetry.space_group_name_H-M   'P 1'
#
loop_
_entity.id
_entity.type
_entity.pdbx_description
1 polymer ?
#
loop_
_entity_poly.entity_id
_entity_poly.type
_entity_poly.pdbx_seq_one_letter_code
_entity_poly.pdbx_strand_id
1 'polypeptide(L)'
;MPKFYGFGKCDVCGIPCTSGNFLSHEGKRFCTACWIEKNNPEHPDLEEIRKKVEVAVEEWKCAKWTREQGPLPLGPRPVKK
;
A
#
# COMPACT_ATOMS: atom_id res chain seq x y z
N MET A 1 14.58 -11.58 3.86
CA MET A 1 13.56 -10.60 3.41
C MET A 1 12.27 -11.37 3.19
N PRO A 2 11.19 -11.15 3.96
CA PRO A 2 9.91 -11.65 3.50
C PRO A 2 9.59 -10.88 2.22
N LYS A 3 9.53 -11.61 1.11
CA LYS A 3 9.11 -11.10 -0.18
C LYS A 3 7.68 -10.63 0.01
N PHE A 4 7.46 -9.32 0.17
CA PHE A 4 6.14 -8.71 0.17
C PHE A 4 5.56 -8.84 -1.25
N TYR A 5 5.06 -10.03 -1.57
CA TYR A 5 4.25 -10.24 -2.74
C TYR A 5 2.95 -9.45 -2.56
N GLY A 6 2.73 -8.48 -3.44
CA GLY A 6 1.42 -8.34 -4.03
C GLY A 6 0.47 -7.33 -3.42
N PHE A 7 0.81 -6.04 -3.49
CA PHE A 7 -0.23 -5.06 -3.76
C PHE A 7 0.15 -4.22 -4.98
N GLY A 8 -0.56 -4.45 -6.07
CA GLY A 8 -0.37 -3.70 -7.30
C GLY A 8 -0.91 -2.28 -7.20
N LYS A 9 -0.66 -1.50 -8.24
CA LYS A 9 -1.19 -0.15 -8.40
C LYS A 9 -2.62 -0.18 -8.91
N CYS A 10 -3.37 0.87 -8.60
CA CYS A 10 -4.62 1.16 -9.28
C CYS A 10 -4.33 1.53 -10.75
N ASP A 11 -5.11 0.97 -11.69
CA ASP A 11 -5.00 1.27 -13.12
C ASP A 11 -5.48 2.68 -13.50
N VAL A 12 -6.23 3.35 -12.63
CA VAL A 12 -6.77 4.70 -12.86
C VAL A 12 -5.84 5.77 -12.31
N CYS A 13 -5.56 5.75 -11.01
CA CYS A 13 -4.76 6.80 -10.35
C CYS A 13 -3.30 6.41 -10.11
N GLY A 14 -2.89 5.16 -10.36
CA GLY A 14 -1.51 4.70 -10.19
C GLY A 14 -1.05 4.55 -8.74
N ILE A 15 -1.87 4.90 -7.74
CA ILE A 15 -1.54 4.76 -6.32
C ILE A 15 -1.34 3.26 -5.98
N PRO A 16 -0.28 2.90 -5.23
CA PRO A 16 -0.11 1.54 -4.74
C PRO A 16 -1.22 1.25 -3.74
N CYS A 17 -2.08 0.26 -3.99
CA CYS A 17 -3.13 -0.03 -3.03
C CYS A 17 -2.56 -0.81 -1.84
N THR A 18 -3.07 -0.61 -0.62
CA THR A 18 -2.74 -1.47 0.53
C THR A 18 -3.74 -2.63 0.64
N SER A 19 -3.41 -3.68 1.41
CA SER A 19 -4.36 -4.74 1.74
C SER A 19 -5.66 -4.15 2.29
N GLY A 20 -6.78 -4.38 1.60
CA GLY A 20 -8.10 -3.87 2.01
C GLY A 20 -8.58 -2.61 1.28
N ASN A 21 -7.72 -1.94 0.51
CA ASN A 21 -8.07 -0.73 -0.25
C ASN A 21 -8.04 -0.91 -1.77
N PHE A 22 -8.24 -2.14 -2.26
CA PHE A 22 -8.33 -2.43 -3.68
C PHE A 22 -9.46 -3.40 -4.01
N LEU A 23 -9.97 -3.23 -5.22
CA LEU A 23 -10.85 -4.17 -5.89
C LEU A 23 -10.19 -4.62 -7.19
N SER A 24 -10.32 -5.89 -7.54
CA SER A 24 -9.95 -6.37 -8.88
C SER A 24 -11.23 -6.69 -9.64
N HIS A 25 -11.40 -6.10 -10.82
CA HIS A 25 -12.57 -6.27 -11.67
C HIS A 25 -12.13 -6.39 -13.13
N GLU A 26 -12.60 -7.42 -13.83
CA GLU A 26 -12.27 -7.69 -15.24
C GLU A 26 -10.76 -7.73 -15.53
N GLY A 27 -9.96 -8.28 -14.59
CA GLY A 27 -8.50 -8.35 -14.72
C GLY A 27 -7.77 -7.01 -14.51
N LYS A 28 -8.50 -5.92 -14.22
CA LYS A 28 -7.94 -4.62 -13.83
C LYS A 28 -8.05 -4.42 -12.32
N ARG A 29 -7.11 -3.66 -11.74
CA ARG A 29 -7.09 -3.34 -10.32
C ARG A 29 -7.46 -1.87 -10.10
N PHE A 30 -8.41 -1.64 -9.21
CA PHE A 30 -8.89 -0.31 -8.83
C PHE A 30 -8.66 -0.10 -7.34
N CYS A 31 -8.30 1.12 -6.93
CA CYS A 31 -8.47 1.49 -5.53
C CYS A 31 -9.96 1.65 -5.22
N THR A 32 -10.34 1.51 -3.95
CA THR A 32 -11.73 1.63 -3.51
C THR A 32 -12.35 2.97 -3.93
N ALA A 33 -11.58 4.06 -3.84
CA ALA A 33 -12.03 5.38 -4.28
C ALA A 33 -12.34 5.44 -5.79
N CYS A 34 -11.42 5.01 -6.66
CA CYS A 34 -11.64 5.04 -8.11
C CYS A 34 -12.75 4.07 -8.55
N TRP A 35 -12.95 2.98 -7.82
CA TRP A 35 -14.07 2.08 -8.08
C TRP A 35 -15.41 2.71 -7.74
N ILE A 36 -15.50 3.36 -6.58
CA ILE A 36 -16.72 4.05 -6.13
C ILE A 36 -17.02 5.22 -7.06
N GLU A 37 -16.02 6.04 -7.40
CA GLU A 37 -16.19 7.15 -8.35
C GLU A 37 -16.73 6.68 -9.71
N LYS A 38 -16.28 5.53 -10.21
CA LYS A 38 -16.74 4.98 -11.49
C LYS A 38 -18.22 4.55 -11.45
N ASN A 39 -18.69 4.01 -10.33
CA ASN A 39 -20.02 3.41 -10.22
C ASN A 39 -21.06 4.30 -9.50
N ASN A 40 -20.59 5.19 -8.64
CA ASN A 40 -21.40 6.11 -7.85
C ASN A 40 -20.60 7.41 -7.59
N PRO A 41 -20.53 8.31 -8.60
CA PRO A 41 -19.75 9.54 -8.50
C PRO A 41 -20.28 10.52 -7.45
N GLU A 42 -21.57 10.44 -7.08
CA GLU A 42 -22.21 11.30 -6.07
C GLU A 42 -22.17 10.70 -4.65
N HIS A 43 -21.30 9.71 -4.42
CA HIS A 43 -21.15 9.13 -3.09
C HIS A 43 -20.68 10.21 -2.09
N PRO A 44 -21.43 10.47 -1.00
CA PRO A 44 -21.13 11.57 -0.08
C PRO A 44 -19.75 11.43 0.59
N ASP A 45 -19.30 10.20 0.84
CA ASP A 45 -18.02 9.92 1.52
C ASP A 45 -16.83 9.72 0.57
N LEU A 46 -16.95 10.06 -0.73
CA LEU A 46 -15.92 9.76 -1.73
C LEU A 46 -14.56 10.40 -1.40
N GLU A 47 -14.58 11.65 -0.93
CA GLU A 47 -13.36 12.34 -0.48
C GLU A 47 -12.74 11.70 0.76
N GLU A 48 -13.56 11.25 1.71
CA GLU A 48 -13.07 10.59 2.92
C GLU A 48 -12.41 9.25 2.57
N ILE A 49 -13.01 8.49 1.66
CA ILE A 49 -12.47 7.23 1.18
C ILE A 49 -11.14 7.47 0.43
N ARG A 50 -11.04 8.51 -0.39
CA ARG A 50 -9.76 8.89 -1.03
C ARG A 50 -8.66 9.15 -0.01
N LYS A 51 -8.95 9.98 1.01
CA LYS A 51 -8.01 10.27 2.09
C LYS A 51 -7.59 9.01 2.85
N LYS A 52 -8.53 8.09 3.14
CA LYS A 52 -8.22 6.81 3.78
C LYS A 52 -7.25 5.96 2.96
N VAL A 53 -7.43 5.90 1.64
CA VAL A 53 -6.50 5.18 0.75
C VAL A 53 -5.11 5.82 0.79
N GLU A 54 -5.02 7.15 0.71
CA GLU A 54 -3.73 7.86 0.75
C GLU A 54 -3.01 7.70 2.09
N VAL A 55 -3.72 7.87 3.21
CA VAL A 55 -3.17 7.70 4.56
C VAL A 55 -2.67 6.27 4.76
N ALA A 56 -3.46 5.27 4.37
CA ALA A 56 -3.05 3.87 4.49
C ALA A 56 -1.77 3.58 3.68
N VAL A 57 -1.59 4.23 2.53
CA VAL A 57 -0.36 4.11 1.73
C VAL A 57 0.83 4.74 2.44
N GLU A 58 0.67 5.94 3.00
CA GLU A 58 1.72 6.62 3.75
C GLU A 58 2.11 5.83 5.01
N GLU A 59 1.14 5.35 5.80
CA GLU A 59 1.39 4.48 6.95
C GLU A 59 2.11 3.20 6.54
N TRP A 60 1.71 2.58 5.43
CA TRP A 60 2.35 1.37 4.92
C TRP A 60 3.79 1.61 4.45
N LYS A 61 4.05 2.74 3.79
CA LYS A 61 5.42 3.16 3.43
C LYS A 61 6.28 3.33 4.69
N CYS A 62 5.72 3.90 5.74
CA CYS A 62 6.39 4.13 7.03
C CYS A 62 6.60 2.83 7.84
N ALA A 63 5.65 1.89 7.80
CA ALA A 63 5.74 0.60 8.50
C ALA A 63 6.94 -0.25 8.04
N LYS A 64 7.53 0.05 6.88
CA LYS A 64 8.70 -0.65 6.35
C LYS A 64 10.02 -0.31 7.06
N TRP A 65 10.08 0.75 7.89
CA TRP A 65 11.28 1.08 8.66
C TRP A 65 10.98 1.88 9.93
N THR A 66 10.78 1.19 11.05
CA THR A 66 11.15 1.73 12.36
C THR A 66 12.57 1.27 12.66
N ARG A 67 13.52 2.21 12.57
CA ARG A 67 14.95 2.01 12.92
C ARG A 67 15.16 1.63 14.40
N GLU A 68 14.08 1.67 15.18
CA GLU A 68 14.00 1.36 16.60
C GLU A 68 13.70 -0.14 16.87
N GLN A 69 13.26 -0.92 15.88
CA GLN A 69 12.83 -2.33 16.09
C GLN A 69 13.91 -3.40 15.86
N GLY A 70 15.19 -3.03 15.87
CA GLY A 70 16.25 -4.01 16.07
C GLY A 70 17.63 -3.54 15.63
N PRO A 71 18.71 -4.03 16.26
CA PRO A 71 20.04 -3.82 15.72
C PRO A 71 20.08 -4.41 14.30
N LEU A 72 20.78 -3.71 13.39
CA LEU A 72 21.16 -4.32 12.11
C LEU A 72 21.74 -5.70 12.42
N PRO A 73 21.29 -6.79 11.74
CA PRO A 73 21.87 -8.10 11.98
C PRO A 73 23.38 -7.93 11.81
N LEU A 74 24.14 -8.26 12.87
CA LEU A 74 25.59 -8.28 12.79
C LEU A 74 25.92 -9.23 11.64
N GLY A 75 26.40 -8.65 10.54
CA GLY A 75 26.88 -9.43 9.40
C GLY A 75 27.89 -10.48 9.90
N PRO A 76 28.10 -11.56 9.14
CA PRO A 76 29.07 -12.58 9.54
C PRO A 76 30.37 -11.90 9.93
N ARG A 77 30.84 -12.17 11.16
CA ARG A 77 32.09 -11.58 11.67
C ARG A 77 33.17 -11.91 10.64
N PRO A 78 33.98 -10.94 10.20
CA PRO A 78 35.07 -11.21 9.27
C PRO A 78 35.90 -12.35 9.86
N VAL A 79 36.06 -13.40 9.05
CA VAL A 79 36.89 -14.55 9.41
C VAL A 79 38.33 -14.06 9.38
N LYS A 80 38.80 -13.55 10.52
CA LYS A 80 40.18 -13.24 10.96
C LYS A 80 40.48 -11.76 11.26
N LYS A 81 41.10 -11.54 12.42
CA LYS A 81 42.35 -10.78 12.53
C LYS A 81 43.46 -11.78 12.77
#